data_AF-A0A846U037-F1
#
_entry.id   AF-A0A846U037-F1
#
_cell.length_a   1.000
_cell.length_b   1.000
_cell.length_c   1.000
_cell.angle_alpha   90.00
_cell.angle_beta   90.00
_cell.angle_gamma   90.00
#
_symmetry.space_group_name_H-M   'P 1'
#
loop_
_entity.id
_entity.type
_entity.pdbx_description
1 polymer ?
#
loop_
_entity_poly.entity_id
_entity_poly.type
_entity_poly.pdbx_seq_one_letter_code
_entity_poly.pdbx_strand_id
1 'polypeptide(L)'
;MTPTPGTPNAGNAVSAFDPSRVRRTVLAVAILNFGYFFVEFLVALGAGSVSLLADSVDFLEDTSINLLIFIALGWPLAKRAVMGKLMSLVIITPAAFAAWEALQRFTAPEAPDVTPVVLASLGAMVINATSAWLIARVRTHGGSLSRAAFLSARNGVLVDI
;
A
#
# COMPACT_ATOMS: atom_id res chain seq x y z
N MET A 1 7.59 53.32 -30.55
CA MET A 1 7.14 52.57 -29.36
C MET A 1 6.82 51.16 -29.80
N THR A 2 7.75 50.22 -29.62
CA THR A 2 7.57 48.79 -29.90
C THR A 2 7.23 48.07 -28.60
N PRO A 3 6.17 47.26 -28.52
CA PRO A 3 5.91 46.46 -27.32
C PRO A 3 6.94 45.33 -27.23
N THR A 4 7.63 45.23 -26.08
CA THR A 4 8.47 44.06 -25.75
C THR A 4 7.59 42.85 -25.46
N PRO A 5 7.89 41.65 -25.98
CA PRO A 5 7.18 40.43 -25.62
C PRO A 5 7.51 40.06 -24.17
N GLY A 6 6.49 39.93 -23.33
CA GLY A 6 6.64 39.43 -21.97
C GLY A 6 7.16 38.00 -21.98
N THR A 7 8.25 37.75 -21.26
CA THR A 7 8.74 36.41 -20.96
C THR A 7 7.65 35.60 -20.24
N PRO A 8 7.33 34.37 -20.66
CA PRO A 8 6.44 33.50 -19.89
C PRO A 8 7.07 33.22 -18.53
N ASN A 9 6.39 33.65 -17.46
CA ASN A 9 6.82 33.42 -16.08
C ASN A 9 7.00 31.91 -15.82
N ALA A 10 8.20 31.53 -15.35
CA ALA A 10 8.55 30.19 -14.85
C ALA A 10 7.88 29.87 -13.50
N GLY A 11 6.63 30.31 -13.31
CA GLY A 11 5.91 30.34 -12.05
C GLY A 11 4.76 29.34 -11.90
N ASN A 12 4.40 28.57 -12.95
CA ASN A 12 3.22 27.71 -12.94
C ASN A 12 3.51 26.20 -13.01
N ALA A 13 4.69 25.74 -12.60
CA ALA A 13 4.90 24.33 -12.28
C ALA A 13 4.36 24.05 -10.87
N VAL A 14 3.06 24.27 -10.66
CA VAL A 14 2.35 23.61 -9.57
C VAL A 14 2.50 22.13 -9.87
N SER A 15 3.14 21.35 -8.99
CA SER A 15 3.30 19.89 -9.16
C SER A 15 1.93 19.26 -9.35
N ALA A 16 1.53 19.16 -10.62
CA ALA A 16 0.29 18.54 -11.02
C ALA A 16 0.40 17.06 -10.64
N PHE A 17 -0.70 16.53 -10.12
CA PHE A 17 -0.87 15.10 -9.90
C PHE A 17 -0.36 14.32 -11.14
N ASP A 18 0.64 13.46 -10.96
CA ASP A 18 1.24 12.65 -12.03
C ASP A 18 0.65 11.23 -11.96
N PRO A 19 -0.37 10.90 -12.79
CA PRO A 19 -1.03 9.60 -12.76
C PRO A 19 -0.07 8.46 -13.12
N SER A 20 0.96 8.73 -13.92
CA SER A 20 1.91 7.72 -14.37
C SER A 20 2.83 7.27 -13.23
N ARG A 21 3.28 8.22 -12.39
CA ARG A 21 4.07 7.94 -11.20
C ARG A 21 3.25 7.20 -10.15
N VAL A 22 2.02 7.66 -9.88
CA VAL A 22 1.11 6.96 -8.94
C VAL A 22 0.86 5.53 -9.41
N ARG A 23 0.58 5.33 -10.71
CA ARG A 23 0.33 4.01 -11.30
C ARG A 23 1.53 3.07 -11.13
N ARG A 24 2.77 3.55 -11.32
CA ARG A 24 3.98 2.75 -11.08
C ARG A 24 4.15 2.40 -9.60
N THR A 25 3.89 3.34 -8.70
CA THR A 25 4.02 3.13 -7.27
C THR A 25 3.03 2.11 -6.74
N VAL A 26 1.74 2.22 -7.09
CA VAL A 26 0.75 1.22 -6.64
C VAL A 26 1.04 -0.16 -7.21
N LEU A 27 1.57 -0.26 -8.44
CA LEU A 27 2.01 -1.54 -8.98
C LEU A 27 3.20 -2.13 -8.20
N ALA A 28 4.18 -1.30 -7.84
CA ALA A 28 5.32 -1.74 -7.03
C ALA A 28 4.88 -2.24 -5.65
N VAL A 29 3.96 -1.51 -5.00
CA VAL A 29 3.38 -1.90 -3.71
C VAL A 29 2.59 -3.20 -3.84
N ALA A 30 1.78 -3.35 -4.90
CA ALA A 30 1.06 -4.59 -5.15
C ALA A 30 2.00 -5.79 -5.31
N ILE A 31 3.12 -5.63 -6.03
CA ILE A 31 4.10 -6.71 -6.21
C ILE A 31 4.79 -7.07 -4.89
N LEU A 32 5.17 -6.07 -4.08
CA LEU A 32 5.78 -6.28 -2.77
C LEU A 32 4.84 -7.06 -1.84
N ASN A 33 3.61 -6.58 -1.68
CA ASN A 33 2.61 -7.22 -0.82
C ASN A 33 2.24 -8.62 -1.33
N PHE A 34 2.12 -8.82 -2.65
CA PHE A 34 1.83 -10.13 -3.22
C PHE A 34 2.97 -11.12 -3.01
N GLY A 35 4.21 -10.67 -3.14
CA GLY A 35 5.38 -11.50 -2.85
C GLY A 35 5.41 -11.91 -1.38
N TYR A 36 5.13 -10.98 -0.48
CA TYR A 36 5.16 -11.24 0.95
C TYR A 36 3.99 -12.11 1.44
N PHE A 37 2.81 -11.97 0.82
CA PHE A 37 1.68 -12.89 1.02
C PHE A 37 2.11 -14.36 0.89
N PHE A 38 2.82 -14.74 -0.17
CA PHE A 38 3.27 -16.13 -0.33
C PHE A 38 4.29 -16.54 0.72
N VAL A 39 5.20 -15.64 1.11
CA VAL A 39 6.19 -15.93 2.16
C VAL A 39 5.47 -16.24 3.46
N GLU A 40 4.59 -15.36 3.92
CA GLU A 40 3.86 -15.59 5.17
C GLU A 40 2.91 -16.77 5.08
N PHE A 41 2.16 -16.91 3.98
CA PHE A 41 1.23 -18.02 3.80
C PHE A 41 1.95 -19.37 3.90
N LEU A 42 3.12 -19.51 3.24
CA LEU A 42 3.91 -20.74 3.31
C LEU A 42 4.53 -20.96 4.70
N VAL A 43 5.04 -19.91 5.35
CA VAL A 43 5.54 -20.00 6.73
C VAL A 43 4.41 -20.36 7.69
N ALA A 44 3.22 -19.81 7.50
CA ALA A 44 2.03 -20.06 8.31
C ALA A 44 1.58 -21.51 8.20
N LEU A 45 1.57 -22.08 6.99
CA LEU A 45 1.29 -23.50 6.77
C LEU A 45 2.34 -24.38 7.44
N GLY A 46 3.63 -24.07 7.28
CA GLY A 46 4.73 -24.84 7.86
C GLY A 46 4.80 -24.78 9.39
N ALA A 47 4.51 -23.62 9.97
CA ALA A 47 4.51 -23.39 11.41
C ALA A 47 3.15 -23.73 12.07
N GLY A 48 2.11 -23.97 11.29
CA GLY A 48 0.74 -24.13 11.79
C GLY A 48 0.17 -22.88 12.46
N SER A 49 0.57 -21.68 12.01
CA SER A 49 0.19 -20.42 12.64
C SER A 49 -1.04 -19.78 11.98
N VAL A 50 -2.17 -19.81 12.69
CA VAL A 50 -3.41 -19.13 12.28
C VAL A 50 -3.21 -17.61 12.20
N SER A 51 -2.40 -17.04 13.10
CA SER A 51 -2.11 -15.61 13.10
C SER A 51 -1.38 -15.17 11.83
N LEU A 52 -0.40 -15.95 11.36
CA LEU A 52 0.31 -15.65 10.10
C LEU A 52 -0.57 -15.91 8.88
N LEU A 53 -1.48 -16.89 8.93
CA LEU A 53 -2.46 -17.07 7.85
C LEU A 53 -3.35 -15.83 7.71
N ALA A 54 -3.80 -15.25 8.84
CA ALA A 54 -4.57 -14.01 8.82
C ALA A 54 -3.75 -12.82 8.30
N ASP A 55 -2.51 -12.63 8.78
CA ASP A 55 -1.63 -11.54 8.32
C ASP A 55 -1.33 -11.64 6.81
N SER A 56 -1.14 -12.87 6.29
CA SER A 56 -0.98 -13.10 4.86
C SER A 56 -2.21 -12.65 4.04
N VAL A 57 -3.43 -12.85 4.55
CA VAL A 57 -4.66 -12.42 3.86
C VAL A 57 -4.73 -10.90 3.78
N ASP A 58 -4.28 -10.19 4.80
CA ASP A 58 -4.19 -8.72 4.78
C ASP A 58 -3.24 -8.24 3.67
N PHE A 59 -2.09 -8.91 3.46
CA PHE A 59 -1.20 -8.63 2.32
C PHE A 59 -1.86 -8.86 0.95
N LEU A 60 -2.74 -9.85 0.84
CA LEU A 60 -3.50 -10.13 -0.38
C LEU A 60 -4.60 -9.08 -0.61
N GLU A 61 -5.23 -8.59 0.45
CA GLU A 61 -6.17 -7.46 0.39
C GLU A 61 -5.48 -6.20 -0.13
N ASP A 62 -4.33 -5.86 0.45
CA ASP A 62 -3.53 -4.72 0.06
C ASP A 62 -3.06 -4.80 -1.40
N THR A 63 -2.65 -6.00 -1.83
CA THR A 63 -2.31 -6.29 -3.24
C THR A 63 -3.51 -5.98 -4.13
N SER A 64 -4.68 -6.49 -3.77
CA SER A 64 -5.91 -6.34 -4.53
C SER A 64 -6.34 -4.88 -4.65
N ILE A 65 -6.30 -4.12 -3.55
CA ILE A 65 -6.60 -2.68 -3.54
C ILE A 65 -5.64 -1.93 -4.46
N ASN A 66 -4.33 -2.18 -4.36
CA ASN A 66 -3.33 -1.50 -5.19
C ASN A 66 -3.46 -1.86 -6.68
N LEU A 67 -3.80 -3.11 -7.02
CA LEU A 67 -4.10 -3.51 -8.39
C LEU A 67 -5.39 -2.86 -8.92
N LEU A 68 -6.42 -2.72 -8.08
CA LEU A 68 -7.65 -2.01 -8.46
C LEU A 68 -7.36 -0.53 -8.74
N ILE A 69 -6.54 0.13 -7.92
CA ILE A 69 -6.10 1.51 -8.17
C ILE A 69 -5.30 1.59 -9.48
N PHE A 70 -4.38 0.66 -9.72
CA PHE A 70 -3.60 0.58 -10.95
C PHE A 70 -4.49 0.48 -12.21
N ILE A 71 -5.49 -0.40 -12.16
CA ILE A 71 -6.46 -0.60 -13.25
C ILE A 71 -7.37 0.62 -13.37
N ALA A 72 -7.78 1.21 -12.25
CA ALA A 72 -8.62 2.41 -12.23
C ALA A 72 -7.93 3.61 -12.89
N LEU A 73 -6.60 3.73 -12.78
CA LEU A 73 -5.85 4.79 -13.46
C LEU A 73 -5.65 4.54 -14.97
N GLY A 74 -5.88 3.31 -15.45
CA GLY A 74 -5.65 2.95 -16.86
C GLY A 74 -6.90 2.65 -17.68
N TRP A 75 -7.99 2.16 -17.07
CA TRP A 75 -9.10 1.51 -17.77
C TRP A 75 -10.48 2.13 -17.47
N PRO A 76 -11.49 1.96 -18.35
CA PRO A 76 -12.86 2.44 -18.13
C PRO A 76 -13.55 1.79 -16.91
N LEU A 77 -14.51 2.49 -16.31
CA LEU A 77 -15.21 2.11 -15.07
C LEU A 77 -15.81 0.69 -15.10
N ALA A 78 -16.37 0.28 -16.25
CA ALA A 78 -17.00 -1.03 -16.42
C ALA A 78 -16.04 -2.22 -16.18
N LYS A 79 -14.78 -2.11 -16.60
CA LYS A 79 -13.78 -3.17 -16.38
C LYS A 79 -13.27 -3.21 -14.93
N ARG A 80 -13.39 -2.09 -14.19
CA ARG A 80 -13.01 -2.00 -12.78
C ARG A 80 -13.97 -2.81 -11.89
N ALA A 81 -15.27 -2.78 -12.19
CA ALA A 81 -16.29 -3.52 -11.44
C ALA A 81 -16.12 -5.04 -11.57
N VAL A 82 -15.79 -5.53 -12.77
CA VAL A 82 -15.52 -6.96 -13.00
C VAL A 82 -14.27 -7.41 -12.24
N MET A 83 -13.19 -6.61 -12.29
CA MET A 83 -11.97 -6.94 -11.57
C MET A 83 -12.16 -6.90 -10.05
N GLY A 84 -12.93 -5.94 -9.53
CA GLY A 84 -13.27 -5.88 -8.10
C GLY A 84 -13.93 -7.18 -7.63
N LYS A 85 -14.92 -7.68 -8.39
CA LYS A 85 -15.56 -8.97 -8.09
C LYS A 85 -14.59 -10.14 -8.13
N LEU A 86 -13.70 -10.19 -9.12
CA LEU A 86 -12.70 -11.25 -9.22
C LEU A 86 -11.74 -11.23 -8.02
N MET A 87 -11.27 -10.04 -7.64
CA MET A 87 -10.38 -9.87 -6.48
C MET A 87 -11.07 -10.26 -5.17
N SER A 88 -12.37 -9.96 -5.01
CA SER A 88 -13.13 -10.43 -3.84
C SER A 88 -13.15 -11.96 -3.74
N LEU A 89 -13.29 -12.68 -4.85
CA LEU A 89 -13.21 -14.14 -4.85
C LEU A 89 -11.81 -14.65 -4.48
N VAL A 90 -10.78 -13.95 -4.98
CA VAL A 90 -9.37 -14.25 -4.68
C VAL A 90 -9.07 -14.05 -3.19
N ILE A 91 -9.62 -13.03 -2.54
CA ILE A 91 -9.44 -12.77 -1.10
C ILE A 91 -10.24 -13.76 -0.24
N ILE A 92 -11.50 -14.03 -0.59
CA ILE A 92 -12.38 -14.90 0.20
C ILE A 92 -11.82 -16.33 0.29
N THR A 93 -11.17 -16.83 -0.77
CA THR A 93 -10.66 -18.20 -0.81
C THR A 93 -9.64 -18.51 0.31
N PRO A 94 -8.49 -17.81 0.43
CA PRO A 94 -7.55 -18.00 1.51
C PRO A 94 -8.07 -17.51 2.86
N ALA A 95 -8.94 -16.48 2.90
CA ALA A 95 -9.57 -16.04 4.15
C ALA A 95 -10.46 -17.13 4.78
N ALA A 96 -11.29 -17.79 3.97
CA ALA A 96 -12.11 -18.91 4.40
C ALA A 96 -11.24 -20.09 4.86
N PHE A 97 -10.13 -20.36 4.17
CA PHE A 97 -9.16 -21.37 4.58
C PHE A 97 -8.52 -21.04 5.94
N ALA A 98 -8.08 -19.80 6.15
CA ALA A 98 -7.53 -19.35 7.42
C ALA A 98 -8.55 -19.48 8.57
N ALA A 99 -9.81 -19.13 8.32
CA ALA A 99 -10.90 -19.28 9.29
C ALA A 99 -11.18 -20.76 9.62
N TRP A 100 -11.10 -21.64 8.63
CA TRP A 100 -11.25 -23.09 8.83
C TRP A 100 -10.11 -23.67 9.68
N GLU A 101 -8.86 -23.32 9.38
CA GLU A 101 -7.69 -23.69 10.17
C GLU A 101 -7.78 -23.16 11.62
N ALA A 102 -8.30 -21.94 11.79
CA ALA A 102 -8.56 -21.37 13.11
C ALA A 102 -9.51 -22.24 13.93
N LEU A 103 -10.62 -22.69 13.33
CA LEU A 103 -11.60 -23.52 14.00
C LEU A 103 -11.05 -24.90 14.38
N GLN A 104 -10.24 -25.51 13.50
CA GLN A 104 -9.59 -26.79 13.78
C GLN A 104 -8.58 -26.70 14.93
N ARG A 105 -7.79 -25.64 15.00
CA ARG A 105 -6.81 -25.48 16.10
C ARG A 105 -7.43 -25.05 17.43
N PHE A 106 -8.61 -24.44 17.40
CA PHE A 106 -9.37 -24.15 18.62
C PHE A 106 -9.75 -25.42 19.39
N THR A 107 -9.89 -26.56 18.70
CA THR A 107 -10.28 -27.84 19.33
C THR A 107 -9.08 -28.73 19.69
N ALA A 108 -7.87 -28.43 19.22
CA ALA A 108 -6.62 -29.12 19.58
C ALA A 108 -5.42 -28.14 19.56
N PRO A 109 -5.12 -27.45 20.69
CA PRO A 109 -4.07 -26.44 20.73
C PRO A 109 -2.68 -27.10 20.81
N GLU A 110 -2.01 -27.20 19.67
CA GLU A 110 -0.56 -27.39 19.60
C GLU A 110 0.13 -26.03 19.46
N ALA A 111 1.19 -25.80 20.23
CA ALA A 111 1.93 -24.54 20.22
C ALA A 111 2.75 -24.41 18.91
N PRO A 112 2.54 -23.34 18.11
CA PRO A 112 3.37 -23.07 16.95
C PRO A 112 4.83 -22.84 17.35
N ASP A 113 5.77 -23.22 16.50
CA ASP A 113 7.17 -22.81 16.67
C ASP A 113 7.24 -21.27 16.60
N VAL A 114 7.79 -20.67 17.65
CA VAL A 114 7.85 -19.21 17.83
C VAL A 114 8.84 -18.55 16.88
N THR A 115 9.89 -19.27 16.46
CA THR A 115 11.00 -18.65 15.71
C THR A 115 10.59 -18.25 14.29
N PRO A 116 9.95 -19.13 13.49
CA PRO A 116 9.47 -18.77 12.15
C PRO A 116 8.42 -17.65 12.21
N VAL A 117 7.57 -17.65 13.25
CA VAL A 117 6.52 -16.65 13.43
C VAL A 117 7.09 -15.26 13.65
N VAL A 118 8.04 -15.12 14.56
CA VAL A 118 8.67 -13.81 14.84
C VAL A 118 9.41 -13.26 13.62
N LEU A 119 10.14 -14.11 12.90
CA LEU A 119 10.86 -13.68 11.68
C LEU A 119 9.91 -13.24 10.57
N ALA A 120 8.81 -13.97 10.36
CA ALA A 120 7.79 -13.59 9.39
C ALA A 120 7.13 -12.25 9.77
N SER A 121 6.74 -12.05 11.04
CA SER A 121 6.14 -10.79 11.48
C SER A 121 7.11 -9.59 11.37
N LEU A 122 8.41 -9.79 11.59
CA LEU A 122 9.40 -8.73 11.40
C LEU A 122 9.54 -8.33 9.92
N GLY A 123 9.56 -9.30 9.00
CA GLY A 123 9.57 -8.98 7.58
C GLY A 123 8.26 -8.32 7.13
N ALA A 124 7.12 -8.70 7.71
CA ALA A 124 5.81 -8.10 7.45
C ALA A 124 5.84 -6.60 7.77
N MET A 125 6.40 -6.25 8.92
CA MET A 125 6.58 -4.87 9.35
C MET A 125 7.45 -4.06 8.37
N VAL A 126 8.53 -4.64 7.85
CA VAL A 126 9.41 -3.98 6.86
C VAL A 126 8.68 -3.75 5.54
N ILE A 127 7.92 -4.73 5.05
CA ILE A 127 7.16 -4.60 3.80
C ILE A 127 6.07 -3.52 3.96
N ASN A 128 5.28 -3.59 5.03
CA ASN A 128 4.23 -2.60 5.29
C ASN A 128 4.80 -1.19 5.44
N ALA A 129 5.92 -1.02 6.16
CA ALA A 129 6.60 0.27 6.26
C ALA A 129 7.11 0.78 4.91
N THR A 130 7.67 -0.11 4.08
CA THR A 130 8.17 0.22 2.74
C THR A 130 7.02 0.64 1.82
N SER A 131 5.92 -0.11 1.82
CA SER A 131 4.70 0.19 1.07
C SER A 131 4.11 1.54 1.48
N ALA A 132 3.97 1.80 2.78
CA ALA A 132 3.51 3.08 3.31
C ALA A 132 4.42 4.24 2.89
N TRP A 133 5.74 4.06 2.96
CA TRP A 133 6.70 5.07 2.53
C TRP A 133 6.61 5.37 1.03
N LEU A 134 6.49 4.33 0.19
CA LEU A 134 6.33 4.48 -1.27
C LEU A 134 5.07 5.30 -1.62
N ILE A 135 3.93 4.99 -0.98
CA ILE A 135 2.67 5.72 -1.17
C ILE A 135 2.77 7.15 -0.63
N ALA A 136 3.37 7.35 0.54
CA ALA A 136 3.58 8.68 1.12
C ALA A 136 4.44 9.57 0.20
N ARG A 137 5.46 9.00 -0.45
CA ARG A 137 6.31 9.73 -1.40
C ARG A 137 5.52 10.25 -2.60
N VAL A 138 4.61 9.46 -3.18
CA VAL A 138 3.79 9.95 -4.30
C VAL A 138 2.68 10.91 -3.87
N ARG A 139 2.13 10.76 -2.66
CA ARG A 139 1.16 11.72 -2.09
C ARG A 139 1.79 13.09 -1.82
N THR A 140 2.98 13.10 -1.21
CA THR A 140 3.71 14.34 -0.86
C THR A 140 4.18 15.14 -2.08
N HIS A 141 4.43 14.47 -3.21
CA HIS A 141 4.80 15.12 -4.47
C HIS A 141 3.59 15.65 -5.25
N GLY A 142 2.36 15.33 -4.83
CA GLY A 142 1.10 15.66 -5.52
C GLY A 142 0.32 16.86 -4.98
N GLY A 143 0.82 17.62 -4.00
CA GLY A 143 0.13 18.83 -3.56
C GLY A 143 0.74 19.54 -2.37
N SER A 144 1.31 20.72 -2.63
CA SER A 144 1.49 21.94 -1.79
C SER A 144 1.82 21.89 -0.28
N LEU A 145 1.93 20.73 0.37
CA LEU A 145 1.98 20.64 1.83
C LEU A 145 3.40 20.82 2.39
N SER A 146 4.44 20.50 1.63
CA SER A 146 5.83 20.77 2.03
C SER A 146 6.13 22.27 2.08
N ARG A 147 5.56 23.07 1.18
CA ARG A 147 5.74 24.53 1.16
C ARG A 147 4.92 25.22 2.25
N ALA A 148 3.71 24.75 2.53
CA ALA A 148 2.88 25.22 3.64
C ALA A 148 3.48 24.85 5.01
N ALA A 149 4.03 23.64 5.17
CA ALA A 149 4.76 23.24 6.37
C ALA A 149 6.05 24.06 6.57
N PHE A 150 6.79 24.35 5.48
CA PHE A 150 7.98 25.21 5.53
C PHE A 150 7.63 26.69 5.84
N LEU A 151 6.50 27.20 5.35
CA LEU A 151 5.98 28.54 5.68
C LEU A 151 5.44 28.62 7.13
N SER A 152 4.78 27.57 7.62
CA SER A 152 4.32 27.48 9.01
C SER A 152 5.50 27.44 10.00
N ALA A 153 6.55 26.65 9.69
CA ALA A 153 7.77 26.61 10.48
C ALA A 153 8.55 27.94 10.47
N ARG A 154 8.45 28.74 9.40
CA ARG A 154 9.11 30.06 9.33
C ARG A 154 8.35 31.16 10.06
N ASN A 155 7.01 31.10 10.08
CA ASN A 155 6.20 32.07 10.83
C ASN A 155 6.17 31.76 12.33
N GLY A 156 6.32 30.49 12.73
CA GLY A 156 6.41 30.10 14.15
C GLY A 156 7.63 30.63 14.90
N VAL A 157 8.65 31.16 14.20
CA VAL A 157 9.87 31.74 14.80
C VAL A 157 9.78 33.27 14.95
N LEU A 158 8.83 33.94 14.29
CA LEU A 158 8.65 35.40 14.37
C LEU A 158 7.55 35.82 15.35
N VAL A 159 6.78 34.88 15.90
CA VAL A 159 5.66 35.15 16.82
C VAL A 159 6.02 34.86 18.28
N ASP A 160 7.29 34.58 18.56
CA ASP A 160 7.81 34.43 19.93
C ASP A 160 8.88 35.49 20.22
N ILE A 161 8.44 36.75 20.23
CA ILE A 161 9.01 37.89 20.99
C ILE A 161 7.85 38.76 21.45
#